data_AF-B8IPN1-F1
#
_entry.id   AF-B8IPN1-F1
#
_cell.length_a   1.000
_cell.length_b   1.000
_cell.length_c   1.000
_cell.angle_alpha   90.00
_cell.angle_beta   90.00
_cell.angle_gamma   90.00
#
_symmetry.space_group_name_H-M   'P 1'
#
loop_
_entity.id
_entity.type
_entity.pdbx_description
1 polymer ?
#
loop_
_entity_poly.entity_id
_entity_poly.type
_entity_poly.pdbx_seq_one_letter_code
_entity_poly.pdbx_strand_id
1 'polypeptide(L)' 'MAKASAPQSAQASNSSPVEEIAAAYLSRAAGDPELALRCAITDALADLMDAERRTRERSRLISLGYVRNRLHDV' A
#
# COMPACT_ATOMS: atom_id res chain seq x y z
N MET A 1 -8.81 2.17 48.25
CA MET A 1 -8.82 0.87 47.54
C MET A 1 -9.76 1.01 46.35
N ALA A 2 -9.31 0.57 45.17
CA ALA A 2 -10.05 0.42 43.90
C ALA A 2 -10.52 1.69 43.15
N LYS A 3 -9.62 2.09 42.24
CA LYS A 3 -9.79 2.88 41.01
C LYS A 3 -10.94 2.33 40.14
N ALA A 4 -11.93 3.15 39.82
CA ALA A 4 -12.83 2.92 38.69
C ALA A 4 -12.47 3.93 37.60
N SER A 5 -11.43 3.59 36.83
CA SER A 5 -11.08 4.34 35.62
C SER A 5 -12.16 4.11 34.57
N ALA A 6 -12.67 5.22 34.06
CA ALA A 6 -13.65 5.35 32.99
C ALA A 6 -13.38 4.43 31.78
N PRO A 7 -14.42 4.09 30.99
CA PRO A 7 -14.25 3.28 29.79
C PRO A 7 -13.42 4.05 28.76
N GLN A 8 -12.16 3.66 28.62
CA GLN A 8 -11.25 4.11 27.57
C GLN A 8 -11.59 3.35 26.28
N SER A 9 -12.77 3.61 25.73
CA SER A 9 -13.25 2.90 24.54
C SER A 9 -14.20 3.79 23.73
N ALA A 10 -13.72 4.95 23.29
CA ALA A 10 -14.38 5.78 22.28
C ALA A 10 -13.48 6.88 21.67
N GLN A 11 -12.17 6.67 21.60
CA GLN A 11 -11.31 7.47 20.71
C GLN A 11 -11.04 6.64 19.46
N ALA A 12 -12.11 6.34 18.71
CA ALA A 12 -11.99 6.26 17.27
C ALA A 12 -11.70 7.70 16.82
N SER A 13 -10.43 8.09 16.94
CA SER A 13 -9.92 9.30 16.34
C SER A 13 -10.33 9.27 14.89
N ASN A 14 -10.83 10.39 14.37
CA ASN A 14 -10.90 10.64 12.94
C ASN A 14 -9.47 10.76 12.39
N SER A 15 -8.63 9.75 12.61
CA SER A 15 -7.30 9.68 12.07
C SER A 15 -7.46 9.62 10.56
N SER A 16 -6.81 10.54 9.88
CA SER A 16 -6.74 10.46 8.43
C SER A 16 -6.21 9.06 8.05
N PRO A 17 -6.63 8.46 6.92
CA PRO A 17 -6.09 7.16 6.48
C PRO A 17 -4.56 7.13 6.45
N VAL A 18 -3.94 8.30 6.24
CA VAL A 18 -2.49 8.49 6.30
C VAL A 18 -1.93 8.24 7.71
N GLU A 19 -2.58 8.75 8.75
CA GLU A 19 -2.18 8.51 10.14
C GLU A 19 -2.31 7.03 10.53
N GLU A 20 -3.34 6.33 10.05
CA GLU A 20 -3.50 4.89 10.28
C GLU A 20 -2.37 4.08 9.63
N ILE A 21 -2.02 4.42 8.39
CA ILE A 21 -0.90 3.79 7.67
C ILE A 21 0.43 4.11 8.37
N ALA A 22 0.65 5.36 8.78
CA ALA A 22 1.86 5.75 9.51
C ALA A 22 1.97 5.02 10.85
N ALA A 23 0.87 4.88 11.59
CA ALA A 23 0.83 4.14 12.85
C ALA A 23 1.14 2.65 12.64
N ALA A 24 0.63 2.04 11.56
CA ALA A 24 0.95 0.67 11.21
C ALA A 24 2.45 0.47 10.98
N TYR A 25 3.09 1.37 10.23
CA TYR A 25 4.54 1.33 10.00
C TYR A 25 5.37 1.55 11.28
N LEU A 26 4.96 2.48 12.14
CA LEU A 26 5.60 2.71 13.43
C LEU A 26 5.48 1.50 14.36
N SER A 27 4.31 0.88 14.42
CA SER A 27 4.11 -0.34 15.23
C SER A 27 4.99 -1.49 14.75
N ARG A 28 5.14 -1.65 13.42
CA ARG A 28 6.01 -2.66 12.80
C ARG A 28 7.49 -2.39 13.08
N ALA A 29 7.89 -1.12 13.18
CA ALA A 29 9.26 -0.71 13.49
C ALA A 29 9.55 -0.64 15.00
N ALA A 30 8.72 -1.24 15.85
CA ALA A 30 8.85 -1.19 17.31
C ALA A 30 8.94 0.25 17.88
N GLY A 31 8.30 1.21 17.20
CA GLY A 31 8.30 2.63 17.57
C GLY A 31 9.48 3.44 17.03
N ASP A 32 10.37 2.86 16.23
CA ASP A 32 11.45 3.59 15.54
C ASP A 32 10.90 4.33 14.31
N PRO A 33 10.83 5.68 14.33
CA PRO A 33 10.30 6.46 13.22
C PRO A 33 11.20 6.47 11.98
N GLU A 34 12.52 6.37 12.14
CA GLU A 34 13.46 6.37 11.02
C GLU A 34 13.34 5.06 10.25
N LEU A 35 13.31 3.93 10.98
CA LEU A 35 13.10 2.62 10.37
C LEU A 35 11.71 2.52 9.72
N ALA A 36 10.66 3.00 10.38
CA ALA A 36 9.30 3.04 9.84
C ALA A 36 9.24 3.80 8.50
N LEU A 37 9.87 4.97 8.44
CA LEU A 37 9.92 5.79 7.24
C LEU A 37 10.68 5.09 6.11
N ARG A 38 11.84 4.49 6.39
CA ARG A 38 12.62 3.74 5.40
C ARG A 38 11.83 2.54 4.86
N CYS A 39 11.10 1.84 5.72
CA CYS A 39 10.23 0.75 5.32
C CYS A 39 9.08 1.23 4.42
N ALA A 40 8.38 2.30 4.79
CA ALA A 40 7.29 2.86 3.99
C ALA A 40 7.75 3.35 2.61
N ILE A 41 8.91 4.00 2.52
CA ILE A 41 9.49 4.42 1.23
C ILE A 41 9.85 3.20 0.38
N THR A 42 10.45 2.16 0.99
CA THR A 42 10.82 0.94 0.26
C THR A 42 9.59 0.23 -0.31
N ASP A 43 8.51 0.14 0.48
CA ASP A 43 7.25 -0.45 0.06
C ASP A 43 6.60 0.35 -1.08
N ALA A 44 6.53 1.67 -0.96
CA ALA A 44 6.00 2.55 -2.01
C ALA A 44 6.79 2.47 -3.32
N LEU A 45 8.11 2.32 -3.24
CA LEU A 45 8.95 2.11 -4.43
C LEU A 45 8.72 0.72 -5.05
N ALA A 46 8.54 -0.33 -4.24
CA ALA A 46 8.19 -1.65 -4.74
C ALA A 46 6.82 -1.65 -5.44
N ASP A 47 5.82 -1.00 -4.83
CA ASP A 47 4.49 -0.81 -5.41
C ASP A 47 4.54 -0.07 -6.75
N LEU A 48 5.37 0.98 -6.84
CA LEU A 48 5.61 1.69 -8.10
C LEU A 48 6.24 0.78 -9.14
N MET A 49 7.29 0.05 -8.80
CA MET A 49 7.96 -0.89 -9.72
C MET A 49 7.01 -1.99 -10.21
N ASP A 50 6.13 -2.48 -9.34
CA ASP A 50 5.12 -3.49 -9.69
C ASP A 50 3.99 -2.92 -10.51
N ALA A 51 3.56 -1.68 -10.25
CA ALA A 51 2.62 -0.96 -11.09
C ALA A 51 3.19 -0.69 -12.49
N GLU A 52 4.46 -0.28 -12.58
CA GLU A 52 5.14 -0.09 -13.85
C GLU A 52 5.34 -1.41 -14.59
N ARG A 53 5.70 -2.50 -13.90
CA ARG A 53 5.82 -3.84 -14.50
C ARG A 53 4.49 -4.28 -15.10
N ARG A 54 3.38 -4.13 -14.35
CA ARG A 54 2.02 -4.40 -14.83
C ARG A 54 1.66 -3.56 -16.05
N THR A 55 2.11 -2.31 -16.10
CA THR A 55 1.87 -1.40 -17.23
C THR A 55 2.68 -1.79 -18.46
N ARG A 56 3.97 -2.12 -18.30
CA ARG A 56 4.84 -2.60 -19.39
C ARG A 56 4.34 -3.91 -19.97
N GLU A 57 3.89 -4.84 -19.11
CA GLU A 57 3.32 -6.11 -19.56
C GLU A 57 2.00 -5.91 -20.30
N ARG A 58 1.12 -5.03 -19.82
CA ARG A 58 -0.12 -4.67 -20.54
C ARG A 58 0.17 -4.00 -21.89
N SER A 59 1.12 -3.08 -21.97
CA SER A 59 1.52 -2.45 -23.24
C SER A 59 2.19 -3.44 -24.20
N ARG A 60 2.96 -4.41 -23.67
CA ARG A 60 3.55 -5.49 -24.46
C ARG A 60 2.48 -6.41 -25.03
N LEU A 61 1.46 -6.74 -24.26
CA LEU A 61 0.30 -7.53 -24.72
C LEU A 61 -0.57 -6.78 -25.72
N ILE A 62 -0.70 -5.46 -25.61
CA ILE A 62 -1.35 -4.63 -26.65
C ILE A 62 -0.55 -4.71 -27.96
N SER A 63 0.78 -4.56 -27.90
CA SER A 63 1.65 -4.58 -29.09
C SER A 63 1.85 -5.98 -29.70
N LEU A 64 1.74 -7.08 -28.94
CA LEU A 64 1.84 -8.45 -29.45
C LEU A 64 0.48 -9.11 -29.76
N GLY A 65 -0.64 -8.56 -29.26
CA GLY A 65 -1.93 -9.23 -29.20
C GLY A 65 -3.07 -8.58 -29.97
N TYR A 66 -2.94 -7.33 -30.45
CA TYR A 66 -3.84 -6.83 -31.51
C TYR A 66 -3.52 -7.45 -32.89
N VAL A 67 -2.32 -8.00 -33.06
CA VAL A 67 -1.88 -8.66 -34.30
C VAL A 67 -2.52 -10.05 -34.48
N ARG A 68 -2.87 -10.73 -33.38
CA ARG A 68 -3.45 -12.09 -33.45
C ARG A 68 -4.97 -12.14 -33.54
N ASN A 69 -5.68 -11.04 -33.20
CA ASN A 69 -7.14 -10.98 -33.31
C ASN A 69 -7.65 -10.35 -34.63
N ARG A 70 -6.77 -10.07 -35.61
CA ARG A 70 -7.16 -9.72 -37.00
C ARG A 70 -6.80 -10.77 -38.05
N LEU A 71 -6.00 -11.77 -37.70
CA LEU A 71 -5.64 -12.87 -38.61
C LEU A 71 -6.53 -14.11 -38.44
N HIS A 72 -7.56 -14.01 -37.59
CA HIS A 72 -8.58 -15.04 -37.41
C HIS A 72 -9.98 -14.48 -37.72
N ASP A 73 -10.05 -13.62 -38.73
CA ASP A 73 -11.27 -13.27 -39.46
C ASP A 73 -11.00 -13.69 -40.92
N VAL A 74 -11.21 -14.98 -41.19
CA VAL A 74 -11.30 -15.58 -42.53
C VAL A 74 -12.69 -16.17 -42.65
#